data_AF-A0A3C0N7S9-F1
#
_entry.id   AF-A0A3C0N7S9-F1
#
_cell.length_a   1.000
_cell.length_b   1.000
_cell.length_c   1.000
_cell.angle_alpha   90.00
_cell.angle_beta   90.00
_cell.angle_gamma   90.00
#
_symmetry.space_group_name_H-M   'P 1'
#
loop_
_entity.id
_entity.type
_entity.pdbx_description
1 polymer ?
#
loop_
_entity_poly.entity_id
_entity_poly.type
_entity_poly.pdbx_seq_one_letter_code
_entity_poly.pdbx_strand_id
1 'polypeptide(L)' 'MLEFKHGTASLTGLSVVLSLASVLGLNDRSPARPGLYLPELLSDAKWFLDELRSAGATIYEDSE' A
#
# COMPACT_ATOMS: atom_id res chain seq x y z
N MET A 1 -10.91 1.72 -10.86
CA MET A 1 -11.25 0.35 -10.38
C MET A 1 -9.98 -0.40 -9.99
N LEU A 2 -10.00 -1.26 -8.96
CA LEU A 2 -8.84 -2.05 -8.50
C LEU A 2 -9.20 -3.54 -8.55
N GLU A 3 -8.40 -4.33 -9.28
CA GLU A 3 -8.57 -5.77 -9.39
C GLU A 3 -7.32 -6.52 -8.91
N PHE A 4 -7.53 -7.58 -8.13
CA PHE A 4 -6.46 -8.46 -7.68
C PHE A 4 -6.87 -9.91 -7.91
N LYS A 5 -6.12 -10.62 -8.78
CA LYS A 5 -6.49 -11.97 -9.23
C LYS A 5 -6.57 -13.00 -8.10
N HIS A 6 -5.88 -12.76 -6.99
CA HIS A 6 -5.90 -13.62 -5.81
C HIS A 6 -7.10 -13.35 -4.88
N GLY A 7 -7.97 -12.40 -5.23
CA GLY A 7 -9.19 -12.06 -4.50
C GLY A 7 -9.00 -11.01 -3.41
N THR A 8 -10.12 -10.57 -2.83
CA THR A 8 -10.17 -9.43 -1.90
C THR A 8 -9.42 -9.68 -0.60
N ALA A 9 -9.45 -10.90 -0.06
CA ALA A 9 -8.75 -11.22 1.18
C ALA A 9 -7.22 -11.05 1.04
N SER A 10 -6.65 -11.54 -0.05
CA SER A 10 -5.23 -11.37 -0.34
C SER A 10 -4.87 -9.91 -0.60
N LEU A 11 -5.77 -9.15 -1.26
CA LEU A 11 -5.58 -7.72 -1.46
C LEU A 11 -5.54 -6.97 -0.12
N THR A 12 -6.46 -7.26 0.79
CA THR A 12 -6.46 -6.67 2.14
C THR A 12 -5.18 -7.01 2.90
N GLY A 13 -4.74 -8.27 2.86
CA GLY A 13 -3.49 -8.69 3.50
C GLY A 13 -2.28 -7.93 2.97
N LEU A 14 -2.18 -7.78 1.65
CA LEU A 14 -1.13 -6.99 1.01
C LEU A 14 -1.18 -5.52 1.46
N SER A 15 -2.35 -4.88 1.48
CA SER A 15 -2.50 -3.50 1.95
C SER A 15 -2.06 -3.32 3.40
N VAL A 16 -2.34 -4.29 4.29
CA VAL A 16 -1.88 -4.28 5.69
C VAL A 16 -0.37 -4.39 5.78
N VAL A 17 0.25 -5.26 4.98
CA VAL A 17 1.72 -5.42 4.96
C VAL A 17 2.40 -4.13 4.48
N LEU A 18 1.89 -3.51 3.41
CA LEU A 18 2.44 -2.25 2.89
C LEU A 18 2.27 -1.08 3.88
N SER A 19 1.14 -1.06 4.58
CA SER A 19 0.86 -0.12 5.68
C SER A 19 1.88 -0.29 6.81
N LEU A 20 2.16 -1.53 7.22
CA LEU A 20 3.15 -1.83 8.25
C LEU A 20 4.57 -1.48 7.79
N ALA A 21 4.93 -1.76 6.54
CA ALA A 21 6.22 -1.39 5.96
C ALA A 21 6.47 0.12 6.04
N SER A 22 5.42 0.93 5.88
CA SER A 22 5.50 2.39 6.00
C SER A 22 5.73 2.85 7.43
N VAL A 23 5.08 2.21 8.42
CA VAL A 23 5.33 2.48 9.85
C VAL A 23 6.78 2.11 10.22
N LEU A 24 7.28 0.98 9.71
CA LEU A 24 8.62 0.49 10.00
C LEU A 24 9.73 1.24 9.25
N GLY A 25 9.39 2.12 8.31
CA GLY A 25 10.38 2.85 7.52
C GLY A 25 11.14 1.97 6.52
N LEU A 26 10.50 0.96 5.94
CA LEU A 26 11.11 0.17 4.87
C LEU A 26 11.19 0.99 3.57
N ASN A 27 12.02 0.54 2.61
CA ASN A 27 12.28 1.22 1.33
C ASN A 27 12.90 2.61 1.49
N ASP A 28 14.03 2.70 2.21
CA ASP A 28 14.81 3.91 2.45
C ASP A 28 14.06 5.05 3.15
N ARG A 29 12.98 4.71 3.88
CA ARG A 29 12.24 5.66 4.72
C ARG A 29 12.75 5.66 6.15
N SER A 30 12.41 6.70 6.90
CA SER A 30 12.60 6.69 8.34
C SER A 30 11.40 6.00 9.02
N PRO A 31 11.62 5.18 10.06
CA PRO A 31 10.52 4.63 10.84
C PRO A 31 9.68 5.75 11.46
N ALA A 32 8.38 5.53 11.54
CA ALA A 32 7.48 6.43 12.24
C ALA A 32 7.86 6.49 13.73
N ARG A 33 7.68 7.66 14.34
CA ARG A 33 7.82 7.78 15.79
C ARG A 33 6.73 6.93 16.49
N PRO A 34 6.87 6.61 17.77
CA PRO A 34 5.78 5.96 18.51
C PRO A 34 4.54 6.85 18.56
N GLY A 35 3.37 6.29 18.27
CA GLY A 35 2.10 7.03 18.23
C GLY A 35 0.94 6.22 17.64
N LEU A 36 -0.24 6.85 17.61
CA LEU A 36 -1.42 6.32 16.92
C LEU A 36 -1.46 6.91 15.51
N TYR A 37 -1.54 6.05 14.50
CA TYR A 37 -1.50 6.45 13.09
C TYR A 37 -2.61 5.80 12.30
N LEU A 38 -3.01 6.47 11.24
CA LEU A 38 -3.64 5.88 10.07
C LEU A 38 -2.50 5.55 9.09
N PRO A 39 -2.09 4.28 8.97
CA PRO A 39 -0.90 3.91 8.20
C PRO A 39 -0.93 4.39 6.74
N GLU A 40 -2.11 4.45 6.14
CA GLU A 40 -2.37 4.95 4.79
C GLU A 40 -1.95 6.41 4.60
N LEU A 41 -1.86 7.21 5.67
CA LEU A 41 -1.38 8.59 5.63
C LEU A 41 0.14 8.71 5.78
N LEU A 42 0.83 7.63 6.15
CA LEU A 42 2.28 7.58 6.28
C LEU A 42 2.97 7.17 4.97
N SER A 43 2.25 6.46 4.11
CA SER A 43 2.73 6.00 2.81
C SER A 43 2.65 7.10 1.76
N ASP A 44 3.59 7.08 0.81
CA ASP A 44 3.39 7.83 -0.43
C ASP A 44 2.40 7.05 -1.31
N ALA A 45 1.38 7.74 -1.82
CA ALA A 45 0.32 7.11 -2.59
C ALA A 45 0.85 6.47 -3.88
N LYS A 46 1.81 7.11 -4.56
CA LYS A 46 2.40 6.59 -5.79
C LYS A 46 3.17 5.29 -5.51
N TRP A 47 4.03 5.29 -4.49
CA TRP A 47 4.73 4.09 -4.06
C TRP A 47 3.77 2.95 -3.72
N PHE A 48 2.72 3.22 -2.93
CA PHE A 48 1.75 2.21 -2.54
C PHE A 48 1.05 1.56 -3.75
N LEU A 49 0.62 2.38 -4.72
CA LEU A 49 0.01 1.90 -5.96
C LEU A 49 1.00 1.11 -6.82
N ASP A 50 2.26 1.54 -6.87
CA ASP A 50 3.31 0.85 -7.63
C ASP A 50 3.64 -0.53 -7.00
N GLU A 51 3.63 -0.66 -5.66
CA GLU A 51 3.75 -1.96 -4.98
C GLU A 51 2.54 -2.88 -5.25
N LEU A 52 1.32 -2.34 -5.23
CA LEU A 52 0.13 -3.11 -5.60
C LEU A 52 0.25 -3.65 -7.04
N ARG A 53 0.70 -2.83 -7.99
CA ARG A 53 0.95 -3.23 -9.37
C ARG A 53 2.03 -4.32 -9.45
N SER A 54 3.13 -4.16 -8.72
CA SER A 54 4.23 -5.14 -8.63
C SER A 54 3.74 -6.50 -8.12
N ALA A 55 2.82 -6.50 -7.15
CA ALA A 55 2.17 -7.71 -6.64
C ALA A 55 1.12 -8.31 -7.59
N GLY A 56 0.87 -7.70 -8.76
CA GLY A 56 -0.06 -8.18 -9.79
C GLY A 56 -1.46 -7.58 -9.72
N ALA A 57 -1.66 -6.48 -8.98
CA ALA A 57 -2.91 -5.72 -9.03
C ALA A 57 -3.02 -4.93 -10.33
N THR A 58 -4.24 -4.88 -10.88
CA THR A 58 -4.57 -4.02 -12.02
C THR A 58 -5.35 -2.82 -11.50
N ILE A 59 -4.86 -1.62 -11.80
CA ILE A 59 -5.43 -0.35 -11.35
C ILE A 59 -5.90 0.40 -12.58
N TYR A 60 -7.21 0.61 -12.66
CA TYR A 60 -7.86 1.41 -13.70
C TYR A 60 -8.04 2.82 -13.16
N GLU A 61 -7.34 3.77 -13.76
CA GLU A 61 -7.53 5.20 -13.53
C GLU A 61 -8.64 5.68 -14.47
N ASP A 62 -9.67 6.32 -13.93
CA ASP A 62 -10.64 7.02 -14.76
C ASP A 62 -10.00 8.34 -15.17
N SER A 63 -9.66 8.44 -16.46
CA SER A 63 -9.28 9.71 -17.07
C SER A 63 -10.56 10.50 -17.32
N GLU A 64 -10.76 11.60 -16.60
CA GLU A 64 -11.73 12.64 -16.99
C GLU A 64 -11.27 13.39 -18.25
#